data_AF-A0A961EMV1-F1
#
_entry.id   AF-A0A961EMV1-F1
#
_cell.length_a   1.000
_cell.length_b   1.000
_cell.length_c   1.000
_cell.angle_alpha   90.00
_cell.angle_beta   90.00
_cell.angle_gamma   90.00
#
_symmetry.space_group_name_H-M   'P 1'
#
loop_
_entity.id
_entity.type
_entity.pdbx_description
1 polymer ?
#
loop_
_entity_poly.entity_id
_entity_poly.type
_entity_poly.pdbx_seq_one_letter_code
_entity_poly.pdbx_strand_id
1 'polypeptide(L)'
;MSFEIIDHVPGVTDERVAELVAEAEAGYELGELSTTTNPHSQRRALVPADLLEAIDERARRDGQSPADIVREALTAYLHSA
;
A
#
# COMPACT_ATOMS: atom_id res chain seq x y z
N MET A 1 -16.88 -26.35 5.39
CA MET A 1 -16.56 -25.52 6.56
C MET A 1 -17.67 -24.49 6.68
N SER A 2 -18.45 -24.51 7.76
CA SER A 2 -19.44 -23.49 8.06
C SER A 2 -18.79 -22.42 8.92
N PHE A 3 -18.83 -21.17 8.49
CA PHE A 3 -18.43 -20.03 9.30
C PHE A 3 -19.67 -19.49 9.99
N GLU A 4 -19.62 -19.40 11.32
CA GLU A 4 -20.62 -18.68 12.09
C GLU A 4 -20.20 -17.22 12.14
N ILE A 5 -21.04 -16.33 11.58
CA ILE A 5 -20.83 -14.89 11.71
C ILE A 5 -21.36 -14.50 13.09
N ILE A 6 -20.43 -14.22 14.00
CA ILE A 6 -20.75 -13.79 15.36
C ILE A 6 -20.73 -12.26 15.33
N ASP A 7 -21.81 -11.64 15.78
CA ASP A 7 -22.00 -10.17 15.77
C ASP A 7 -21.13 -9.43 16.81
N HIS A 8 -20.22 -10.16 17.47
CA HIS A 8 -19.37 -9.66 18.55
C HIS A 8 -17.92 -10.07 18.32
N VAL A 9 -17.03 -9.08 18.28
CA VAL A 9 -15.59 -9.30 18.26
C VAL A 9 -15.10 -9.47 19.70
N PRO A 10 -14.51 -10.63 20.08
CA PRO A 10 -14.02 -10.83 21.44
C PRO A 10 -13.02 -9.74 21.85
N GLY A 11 -13.26 -9.11 22.99
CA GLY A 11 -12.41 -8.03 23.52
C GLY A 11 -12.74 -6.63 23.01
N VAL A 12 -13.76 -6.47 22.17
CA VAL A 12 -14.30 -5.16 21.79
C VAL A 12 -15.65 -4.98 22.49
N THR A 13 -15.76 -3.95 23.32
CA THR A 13 -17.02 -3.62 24.00
C THR A 13 -17.90 -2.76 23.10
N ASP A 14 -19.20 -2.70 23.40
CA ASP A 14 -20.15 -1.87 22.63
C ASP A 14 -19.77 -0.37 22.70
N GLU A 15 -19.25 0.08 23.84
CA GLU A 15 -18.72 1.45 23.97
C GLU A 15 -17.56 1.69 23.02
N ARG A 16 -16.65 0.73 22.89
CA ARG A 16 -15.53 0.83 21.94
C ARG A 16 -16.00 0.84 20.50
N VAL A 17 -17.05 0.09 20.16
CA VAL A 17 -17.68 0.17 18.83
C VAL A 17 -18.28 1.55 18.59
N ALA A 18 -19.00 2.12 19.56
CA ALA A 18 -19.60 3.44 19.44
C ALA A 18 -18.56 4.55 19.23
N GLU A 19 -17.42 4.48 19.93
CA GLU A 19 -16.28 5.37 19.72
C GLU A 19 -15.74 5.28 18.27
N LEU A 20 -15.53 4.07 17.77
CA LEU A 20 -15.02 3.84 16.42
C LEU A 20 -15.99 4.33 15.34
N VAL A 21 -17.30 4.18 15.56
CA VAL A 21 -18.33 4.71 14.66
C VAL A 21 -18.28 6.24 14.63
N ALA A 22 -18.25 6.88 15.80
CA ALA A 22 -18.17 8.34 15.89
C ALA A 22 -16.88 8.89 15.27
N GLU A 23 -15.75 8.20 15.46
CA GLU A 23 -14.47 8.53 14.82
C GLU A 23 -14.55 8.42 13.29
N ALA A 24 -15.16 7.35 12.77
CA ALA A 24 -15.32 7.15 11.33
C ALA A 24 -16.25 8.20 10.70
N GLU A 25 -17.33 8.57 11.37
CA GLU A 25 -18.28 9.59 10.91
C GLU A 25 -17.69 11.01 10.94
N ALA A 26 -16.82 11.31 11.91
CA ALA A 26 -16.13 12.59 11.98
C ALA A 26 -15.15 12.78 10.81
N GLY A 27 -14.57 11.68 10.31
CA GLY A 27 -13.58 11.69 9.23
C GLY A 27 -12.23 12.24 9.67
N TYR A 28 -11.25 12.17 8.76
CA TYR A 28 -9.90 12.69 9.00
C TYR A 28 -9.49 13.68 7.91
N GLU A 29 -8.84 14.77 8.32
CA GLU A 29 -8.15 15.69 7.42
C GLU A 29 -6.84 15.05 6.96
N LEU A 30 -6.90 14.36 5.81
CA LEU A 30 -5.80 13.53 5.31
C LEU A 30 -4.49 14.29 5.08
N GLY A 31 -4.55 15.61 4.86
CA GLY A 31 -3.37 16.46 4.65
C GLY A 31 -2.52 16.66 5.92
N GLU A 32 -3.08 16.42 7.10
CA GLU A 32 -2.39 16.59 8.39
C GLU A 32 -1.89 15.25 8.97
N LEU A 33 -2.26 14.13 8.35
CA LEU A 33 -1.86 12.80 8.81
C LEU A 33 -0.41 12.51 8.44
N SER A 34 0.37 12.07 9.44
CA SER A 34 1.71 11.54 9.18
C SER A 34 1.61 10.17 8.53
N THR A 35 2.25 10.01 7.36
CA THR A 35 2.31 8.71 6.69
C THR A 35 3.37 7.84 7.36
N THR A 36 2.97 6.66 7.83
CA THR A 36 3.91 5.64 8.28
C THR A 36 4.08 4.57 7.21
N THR A 37 5.31 4.12 6.97
CA THR A 37 5.57 2.97 6.10
C THR A 37 4.85 1.74 6.66
N ASN A 38 3.97 1.14 5.85
CA ASN A 38 3.28 -0.08 6.26
C ASN A 38 4.32 -1.23 6.41
N PRO A 39 4.52 -1.80 7.60
CA PRO A 39 5.51 -2.86 7.83
C PRO A 39 5.15 -4.17 7.10
N HIS A 40 3.89 -4.31 6.68
CA HIS A 40 3.39 -5.40 5.85
C HIS A 40 3.25 -5.02 4.38
N SER A 41 3.70 -3.82 3.97
CA SER A 41 3.85 -3.50 2.55
C SER A 41 5.02 -4.30 1.99
N GLN A 42 4.74 -5.57 1.70
CA GLN A 42 5.56 -6.28 0.75
C GLN A 42 5.39 -5.52 -0.57
N ARG A 43 6.49 -5.11 -1.20
CA ARG A 43 6.47 -4.75 -2.63
C ARG A 43 5.72 -5.89 -3.31
N ARG A 44 4.46 -5.67 -3.70
CA ARG A 44 3.82 -6.59 -4.63
C ARG A 44 4.69 -6.51 -5.87
N ALA A 45 5.39 -7.59 -6.17
CA ALA A 45 6.16 -7.73 -7.39
C ALA A 45 5.17 -7.74 -8.56
N LEU A 46 4.70 -6.55 -8.94
CA LEU A 46 3.98 -6.31 -10.19
C LEU A 46 4.93 -6.52 -11.38
N VAL A 47 6.22 -6.49 -11.10
CA VAL A 47 7.30 -6.81 -12.00
C VAL A 47 7.74 -8.27 -11.75
N PRO A 48 7.91 -9.10 -12.80
CA PRO A 48 8.52 -10.41 -12.71
C PRO A 48 9.84 -10.41 -11.90
N ALA A 49 10.06 -11.47 -11.11
CA ALA A 49 11.18 -11.54 -10.17
C ALA A 49 12.56 -11.45 -10.84
N ASP A 50 12.68 -11.97 -12.06
CA ASP A 50 13.88 -11.92 -12.91
C ASP A 50 14.26 -10.50 -13.35
N LEU A 51 13.32 -9.54 -13.31
CA LEU A 51 13.58 -8.15 -13.70
C LEU A 51 13.93 -7.25 -12.50
N LEU A 52 13.71 -7.70 -11.26
CA LEU A 52 13.93 -6.88 -10.07
C LEU A 52 15.40 -6.49 -9.92
N GLU A 53 16.32 -7.45 -10.10
CA GLU A 53 17.76 -7.20 -9.99
C GLU A 53 18.25 -6.20 -11.05
N ALA A 54 17.73 -6.32 -12.29
CA ALA A 54 18.05 -5.40 -13.37
C ALA A 54 17.54 -3.96 -13.09
N ILE A 55 16.36 -3.83 -12.50
CA ILE A 55 15.80 -2.53 -12.12
C ILE A 55 16.60 -1.91 -10.98
N ASP A 56 16.91 -2.67 -9.93
CA ASP A 56 17.65 -2.16 -8.78
C ASP A 56 19.08 -1.74 -9.18
N GLU A 57 19.75 -2.51 -10.03
CA GLU A 57 21.08 -2.14 -10.55
C GLU A 57 21.04 -0.89 -11.43
N ARG A 58 20.01 -0.74 -12.28
CA ARG A 58 19.83 0.49 -13.07
C ARG A 58 19.53 1.69 -12.18
N ALA A 59 18.62 1.55 -11.22
CA ALA A 59 18.28 2.60 -10.26
C ALA A 59 19.51 3.09 -9.50
N ARG A 60 20.37 2.16 -9.04
CA ARG A 60 21.64 2.47 -8.37
C ARG A 60 22.61 3.23 -9.28
N ARG A 61 22.73 2.82 -10.54
CA ARG A 61 23.59 3.49 -11.53
C ARG A 61 23.12 4.90 -11.85
N ASP A 62 21.81 5.07 -11.98
CA ASP A 62 21.19 6.31 -12.44
C ASP A 62 20.93 7.28 -11.26
N GLY A 63 21.18 6.85 -10.01
CA GLY A 63 20.91 7.65 -8.81
C GLY A 63 19.42 7.92 -8.59
N GLN A 64 18.56 7.06 -9.12
CA GLN A 64 17.11 7.19 -9.13
C GLN A 64 16.45 6.11 -8.26
N SER A 65 15.16 6.27 -7.97
CA SER A 65 14.42 5.19 -7.34
C SER A 65 14.05 4.11 -8.37
N PRO A 66 13.92 2.82 -7.96
CA PRO A 66 13.38 1.77 -8.82
C PRO A 66 12.01 2.11 -9.43
N ALA A 67 11.19 2.91 -8.72
CA ALA A 67 9.90 3.36 -9.21
C ALA A 67 10.03 4.35 -10.38
N ASP A 68 11.04 5.22 -10.38
CA ASP A 68 11.28 6.17 -11.47
C ASP A 68 11.73 5.45 -12.74
N ILE A 69 12.60 4.43 -12.60
CA ILE A 69 13.01 3.57 -13.72
C ILE A 69 11.81 2.89 -14.37
N VAL A 70 10.93 2.30 -13.56
CA VAL A 70 9.71 1.63 -14.06
C VAL A 70 8.76 2.63 -14.71
N ARG A 71 8.59 3.81 -14.11
CA ARG A 71 7.73 4.89 -14.65
C ARG A 71 8.24 5.38 -16.00
N GLU A 72 9.55 5.59 -16.14
CA GLU A 72 10.17 6.01 -17.39
C GLU A 72 9.97 4.95 -18.48
N ALA A 73 10.24 3.67 -18.15
CA ALA A 73 10.05 2.56 -19.10
C ALA A 73 8.60 2.43 -19.59
N LEU A 74 7.63 2.52 -18.68
CA LEU A 74 6.20 2.54 -19.02
C LEU A 74 5.84 3.75 -19.87
N THR A 75 6.34 4.93 -19.53
CA THR A 75 6.09 6.17 -20.28
C THR A 75 6.63 6.03 -21.70
N ALA A 76 7.86 5.55 -21.86
CA ALA A 76 8.46 5.33 -23.16
C ALA A 76 7.66 4.31 -24.00
N TYR A 77 7.27 3.18 -23.40
CA TYR A 77 6.44 2.18 -24.07
C TYR A 77 5.13 2.77 -24.59
N LEU A 78 4.38 3.48 -23.74
CA LEU A 78 3.09 4.08 -24.07
C LEU A 78 3.18 5.21 -25.10
N HIS A 79 4.31 5.91 -25.20
CA HIS A 79 4.55 6.92 -26.25
C HIS A 79 5.08 6.33 -27.56
N SER A 80 5.56 5.09 -27.53
CA SER A 80 6.04 4.36 -28.71
C SER A 80 5.01 3.41 -29.32
N ALA A 81 3.87 3.23 -28.65
CA ALA A 81 2.72 2.44 -29.08
C ALA A 81 1.71 3.31 -29.84
#